data_AF-A0A6G0IWV2-F1
#
_entry.id   AF-A0A6G0IWV2-F1
#
_cell.length_a   1.000
_cell.length_b   1.000
_cell.length_c   1.000
_cell.angle_alpha   90.00
_cell.angle_beta   90.00
_cell.angle_gamma   90.00
#
_symmetry.space_group_name_H-M   'P 1'
#
loop_
_entity.id
_entity.type
_entity.pdbx_description
1 polymer ?
#
loop_
_entity_poly.entity_id
_entity_poly.type
_entity_poly.pdbx_seq_one_letter_code
_entity_poly.pdbx_strand_id
1 'polypeptide(L)'
;MPPKNSKLGQQPTKGPQNNTANIATEKANDNEGEANDSVPSNSVILDAIRSLKEDCAKQSNEMLDAINGIKAEVLSHSRRIGETEERISQAEEDLTTLQQKVGQLEGTVEILRNKIQEQEDRGRRSNLRLIGLPEKTEGSDMCSFLENWLPKVFGDDLASTPVIERAHRVGQVNSGRSSAPRPIVMKFLNYKDRENTLRAARKQKEVRYGNQRVSFFPDLSAETRQRQRQFDGVKARFRAMDIRYGLLYPAHLVVTHNAERLIFKSVKEAEDFLRKIQTSPRASPRPET
;
A
#
# COMPACT_ATOMS: atom_id res chain seq x y z
N MET A 1 19.45 5.31 2.85
CA MET A 1 20.33 5.64 1.71
C MET A 1 20.14 4.59 0.63
N PRO A 2 19.46 4.91 -0.49
CA PRO A 2 19.32 4.03 -1.65
C PRO A 2 20.29 4.44 -2.78
N PRO A 3 20.75 3.50 -3.65
CA PRO A 3 21.40 3.86 -4.89
C PRO A 3 20.39 3.98 -6.06
N LYS A 4 20.79 4.80 -7.02
CA LYS A 4 20.00 5.49 -8.05
C LYS A 4 19.83 4.66 -9.33
N ASN A 5 18.66 4.81 -9.93
CA ASN A 5 18.35 4.53 -11.35
C ASN A 5 19.39 5.14 -12.30
N SER A 6 19.72 4.42 -13.38
CA SER A 6 20.28 5.02 -14.59
C SER A 6 19.47 4.55 -15.82
N LYS A 7 19.13 5.54 -16.65
CA LYS A 7 18.23 5.48 -17.81
C LYS A 7 18.94 4.87 -19.03
N LEU A 8 18.21 4.08 -19.81
CA LEU A 8 18.52 3.80 -21.22
C LEU A 8 18.44 5.11 -22.02
N GLY A 9 19.51 5.44 -22.74
CA GLY A 9 19.54 6.43 -23.80
C GLY A 9 19.66 5.73 -25.16
N GLN A 10 18.67 5.94 -26.03
CA GLN A 10 18.80 5.74 -27.47
C GLN A 10 19.55 6.92 -28.08
N GLN A 11 20.42 6.68 -29.07
CA GLN A 11 20.47 7.40 -30.36
C GLN A 11 21.56 6.87 -31.32
N PRO A 12 21.62 7.26 -32.63
CA PRO A 12 21.49 6.35 -33.77
C PRO A 12 22.72 6.31 -34.70
N THR A 13 22.75 5.39 -35.67
CA THR A 13 23.71 5.41 -36.80
C THR A 13 22.97 5.00 -38.09
N LYS A 14 22.52 5.96 -38.90
CA LYS A 14 23.16 6.54 -40.11
C LYS A 14 23.36 5.52 -41.25
N GLY A 15 22.61 5.74 -42.34
CA GLY A 15 22.66 4.96 -43.58
C GLY A 15 23.93 5.19 -44.41
N PRO A 16 24.08 4.47 -45.55
CA PRO A 16 25.32 4.49 -46.32
C PRO A 16 25.40 5.77 -47.17
N GLN A 17 26.50 6.51 -46.98
CA GLN A 17 26.91 7.62 -47.84
C GLN A 17 27.69 7.06 -49.03
N ASN A 18 27.27 7.45 -50.23
CA ASN A 18 28.11 7.46 -51.43
C ASN A 18 29.38 8.27 -51.17
N ASN A 19 30.52 7.81 -51.69
CA ASN A 19 31.41 8.73 -52.39
C ASN A 19 32.38 8.05 -53.35
N THR A 20 32.57 8.79 -54.43
CA THR A 20 33.19 8.52 -55.70
C THR A 20 34.68 8.86 -55.69
N ALA A 21 35.36 8.35 -56.72
CA ALA A 21 36.54 8.88 -57.39
C ALA A 21 37.93 8.45 -56.88
N ASN A 22 38.62 7.71 -57.74
CA ASN A 22 39.94 8.19 -58.17
C ASN A 22 40.14 7.93 -59.67
N ILE A 23 40.53 8.99 -60.38
CA ILE A 23 40.81 9.10 -61.82
C ILE A 23 42.30 9.43 -61.96
N ALA A 24 42.99 8.76 -62.89
CA ALA A 24 44.04 9.31 -63.76
C ALA A 24 44.39 8.22 -64.81
N THR A 25 43.86 8.29 -66.04
CA THR A 25 44.40 8.93 -67.28
C THR A 25 45.70 8.34 -67.84
N GLU A 26 45.58 7.76 -69.05
CA GLU A 26 46.35 7.98 -70.30
C GLU A 26 46.15 6.73 -71.19
N LYS A 27 45.92 6.74 -72.51
CA LYS A 27 45.90 7.75 -73.56
C LYS A 27 45.03 7.22 -74.72
N ALA A 28 44.41 8.14 -75.46
CA ALA A 28 43.69 7.87 -76.69
C ALA A 28 44.65 7.51 -77.85
N ASN A 29 44.19 6.64 -78.74
CA ASN A 29 44.53 6.74 -80.15
C ASN A 29 43.28 6.35 -80.95
N ASP A 30 42.78 7.32 -81.70
CA ASP A 30 41.66 7.18 -82.61
C ASP A 30 42.01 6.20 -83.73
N ASN A 31 41.06 5.35 -84.11
CA ASN A 31 40.88 5.07 -85.52
C ASN A 31 39.42 4.72 -85.82
N GLU A 32 38.88 5.45 -86.78
CA GLU A 32 37.54 5.33 -87.35
C GLU A 32 37.31 3.94 -87.96
N GLY A 33 36.05 3.50 -88.01
CA GLY A 33 35.72 2.25 -88.69
C GLY A 33 34.29 1.79 -88.46
N GLU A 34 33.37 2.52 -89.09
CA GLU A 34 32.17 2.01 -89.79
C GLU A 34 31.27 0.99 -89.09
N ALA A 35 30.03 1.46 -88.86
CA ALA A 35 28.85 0.63 -88.71
C ALA A 35 28.76 -0.38 -89.85
N ASN A 36 28.82 -1.67 -89.51
CA ASN A 36 28.31 -2.73 -90.37
C ASN A 36 27.14 -3.41 -89.68
N ASP A 37 25.96 -3.07 -90.18
CA ASP A 37 24.70 -3.78 -90.04
C ASP A 37 24.85 -5.16 -90.71
N SER A 38 25.55 -6.07 -90.03
CA SER A 38 25.70 -7.47 -90.46
C SER A 38 24.88 -8.33 -89.51
N VAL A 39 23.88 -9.02 -90.06
CA VAL A 39 23.17 -10.11 -89.37
C VAL A 39 24.23 -10.97 -88.67
N PRO A 40 24.21 -11.07 -87.32
CA PRO A 40 25.30 -11.69 -86.60
C PRO A 40 25.46 -13.13 -87.07
N SER A 41 26.67 -13.46 -87.54
CA SER A 41 27.02 -14.81 -87.97
C SER A 41 26.69 -15.80 -86.85
N ASN A 42 26.14 -16.97 -87.20
CA ASN A 42 25.72 -18.00 -86.24
C ASN A 42 26.79 -18.34 -85.19
N SER A 43 28.08 -18.13 -85.49
CA SER A 43 29.18 -18.32 -84.52
C SER A 43 29.15 -17.32 -83.36
N VAL A 44 28.88 -16.04 -83.62
CA VAL A 44 28.81 -14.98 -82.59
C VAL A 44 27.64 -15.23 -81.65
N ILE A 45 26.51 -15.70 -82.20
CA ILE A 45 25.32 -16.08 -81.43
C ILE A 45 25.63 -17.30 -80.55
N LEU A 46 26.34 -18.31 -81.08
CA LEU A 46 26.72 -19.50 -80.31
C LEU A 46 27.70 -19.19 -79.17
N ASP A 47 28.66 -18.28 -79.38
CA ASP A 47 29.60 -17.86 -78.33
C ASP A 47 28.89 -17.03 -77.25
N ALA A 48 27.96 -16.15 -77.62
CA ALA A 48 27.10 -15.44 -76.68
C ALA A 48 26.22 -16.40 -75.86
N ILE A 49 25.68 -17.46 -76.47
CA ILE A 49 24.91 -18.51 -75.77
C ILE A 49 25.80 -19.28 -74.79
N ARG A 50 27.05 -19.60 -75.16
CA ARG A 50 28.00 -20.26 -74.24
C ARG A 50 28.37 -19.35 -73.07
N SER A 51 28.67 -18.08 -73.32
CA SER A 51 28.94 -17.09 -72.28
C SER A 51 27.75 -16.96 -71.32
N LEU A 52 26.54 -16.81 -71.86
CA LEU A 52 25.31 -16.75 -71.05
C LEU A 52 25.08 -18.03 -70.23
N LYS A 53 25.39 -19.20 -70.79
CA LYS A 53 25.30 -20.48 -70.06
C LYS A 53 26.29 -20.51 -68.90
N GLU A 54 27.52 -20.06 -69.10
CA GLU A 54 28.56 -20.01 -68.07
C GLU A 54 28.22 -18.98 -66.97
N ASP A 55 27.76 -17.79 -67.35
CA ASP A 55 27.30 -16.75 -66.42
C ASP A 55 26.09 -17.21 -65.61
N CYS A 56 25.12 -17.86 -66.25
CA CYS A 56 23.95 -18.43 -65.59
C CYS A 56 24.33 -19.57 -64.63
N ALA A 57 25.27 -20.43 -65.01
CA ALA A 57 25.79 -21.49 -64.14
C ALA A 57 26.53 -20.91 -62.92
N LYS A 58 27.33 -19.86 -63.13
CA LYS A 58 28.01 -19.15 -62.05
C LYS A 58 27.03 -18.49 -61.08
N GLN A 59 26.04 -17.75 -61.60
CA GLN A 59 24.99 -17.14 -60.79
C GLN A 59 24.16 -18.20 -60.04
N SER A 60 23.87 -19.33 -60.68
CA SER A 60 23.17 -20.45 -60.04
C SER A 60 23.97 -21.03 -58.88
N ASN A 61 25.29 -21.17 -59.02
CA ASN A 61 26.16 -21.67 -57.94
C ASN A 61 26.27 -20.66 -56.79
N GLU A 62 26.47 -19.38 -57.09
CA GLU A 62 26.49 -18.30 -56.08
C GLU A 62 25.16 -18.23 -55.32
N MET A 63 24.04 -18.42 -56.01
CA MET A 63 22.71 -18.48 -55.40
C MET A 63 22.55 -19.71 -54.50
N LEU A 64 23.04 -20.88 -54.91
CA LEU A 64 23.03 -22.10 -54.08
C LEU A 64 23.86 -21.92 -52.81
N ASP A 65 25.02 -21.29 -52.91
CA ASP A 65 25.87 -20.99 -51.75
C ASP A 65 25.20 -20.01 -50.79
N ALA A 66 24.58 -18.95 -51.30
CA ALA A 66 23.80 -18.02 -50.49
C ALA A 66 22.62 -18.70 -49.79
N ILE A 67 21.88 -19.58 -50.49
CA ILE A 67 20.79 -20.36 -49.91
C ILE A 67 21.30 -21.29 -48.80
N ASN A 68 22.44 -21.95 -49.00
CA ASN A 68 23.05 -22.81 -47.98
C ASN A 68 23.50 -21.99 -46.75
N GLY A 69 24.04 -20.78 -46.96
CA GLY A 69 24.36 -19.84 -45.89
C GLY A 69 23.13 -19.44 -45.08
N ILE A 70 22.05 -19.01 -45.75
CA ILE A 70 20.77 -18.66 -45.10
C ILE A 70 20.22 -19.86 -44.33
N LYS A 71 20.26 -21.06 -44.91
CA LYS A 71 19.81 -22.29 -44.24
C LYS A 71 20.57 -22.54 -42.94
N ALA A 72 21.88 -22.36 -42.94
CA ALA A 72 22.70 -22.52 -41.74
C ALA A 72 22.34 -21.47 -40.65
N GLU A 73 22.14 -20.21 -41.05
CA GLU A 73 21.71 -19.15 -40.14
C GLU A 73 20.32 -19.41 -39.55
N VAL A 74 19.36 -19.86 -40.37
CA VAL A 74 18.00 -20.21 -39.94
C VAL A 74 18.03 -21.35 -38.92
N LEU A 75 18.85 -22.39 -39.14
CA LEU A 75 19.00 -23.48 -38.17
C LEU A 75 19.63 -22.99 -36.85
N SER A 76 20.64 -22.11 -36.94
CA SER A 76 21.24 -21.47 -35.75
C SER A 76 20.22 -20.63 -34.98
N HIS A 77 19.41 -19.84 -35.68
CA HIS A 77 18.37 -19.01 -35.08
C HIS A 77 17.28 -19.87 -34.45
N SER A 78 16.83 -20.93 -35.12
CA SER A 78 15.84 -21.87 -34.58
C SER A 78 16.32 -22.50 -33.28
N ARG A 79 17.60 -22.88 -33.18
CA ARG A 79 18.18 -23.38 -31.93
C ARG A 79 18.16 -22.33 -30.82
N ARG A 80 18.64 -21.12 -31.12
CA ARG A 80 18.67 -20.02 -30.14
C ARG A 80 17.27 -19.65 -29.66
N ILE A 81 16.28 -19.67 -30.55
CA ILE A 81 14.87 -19.43 -30.21
C ILE A 81 14.37 -20.49 -29.23
N GLY A 82 14.59 -21.78 -29.50
CA GLY A 82 14.20 -22.85 -28.59
C GLY A 82 14.84 -22.72 -27.19
N GLU A 83 16.14 -22.40 -27.13
CA GLU A 83 16.83 -22.14 -25.86
C GLU A 83 16.24 -20.93 -25.12
N THR A 84 15.81 -19.88 -25.83
CA THR A 84 15.12 -18.74 -25.20
C THR A 84 13.70 -19.07 -24.76
N GLU A 85 12.95 -19.87 -25.52
CA GLU A 85 11.60 -20.31 -25.17
C GLU A 85 11.61 -21.14 -23.88
N GLU A 86 12.57 -22.07 -23.75
CA GLU A 86 12.73 -22.86 -22.53
C GLU A 86 13.06 -21.98 -21.31
N ARG A 87 13.97 -21.00 -21.48
CA ARG A 87 14.31 -20.04 -20.42
C ARG A 87 13.12 -19.16 -20.04
N ILE A 88 12.28 -18.77 -21.00
CA ILE A 88 11.06 -18.00 -20.75
C ILE A 88 10.06 -18.86 -19.98
N SER A 89 9.83 -20.12 -20.41
CA SER A 89 8.96 -21.07 -19.71
C SER A 89 9.37 -21.24 -18.24
N GLN A 90 10.67 -21.46 -17.99
CA GLN A 90 11.17 -21.57 -16.62
C GLN A 90 10.97 -20.28 -15.81
N ALA A 91 11.20 -19.12 -16.42
CA ALA A 91 11.01 -17.83 -15.75
C ALA A 91 9.53 -17.56 -15.42
N GLU A 92 8.60 -17.99 -16.29
CA GLU A 92 7.16 -17.89 -16.05
C GLU A 92 6.73 -18.80 -14.89
N GLU A 93 7.23 -20.03 -14.83
CA GLU A 93 7.00 -20.95 -13.70
C GLU A 93 7.54 -20.38 -12.38
N ASP A 94 8.75 -19.82 -12.39
CA ASP A 94 9.34 -19.17 -11.22
C ASP A 94 8.51 -17.96 -10.77
N LEU A 95 8.03 -17.15 -11.72
CA LEU A 95 7.21 -15.97 -11.47
C LEU A 95 5.88 -16.35 -10.82
N THR A 96 5.19 -17.38 -11.32
CA THR A 96 3.95 -17.86 -10.70
C THR A 96 4.18 -18.38 -9.28
N THR A 97 5.28 -19.11 -9.06
CA THR A 97 5.66 -19.61 -7.73
C THR A 97 5.96 -18.45 -6.77
N LEU A 98 6.66 -17.41 -7.25
CA LEU A 98 6.94 -16.22 -6.45
C LEU A 98 5.66 -15.46 -6.11
N GLN A 99 4.74 -15.29 -7.05
CA GLN A 99 3.43 -14.65 -6.79
C GLN A 99 2.64 -15.38 -5.71
N GLN A 100 2.62 -16.72 -5.75
CA GLN A 100 1.98 -17.53 -4.70
C GLN A 100 2.63 -17.32 -3.33
N LYS A 101 3.98 -17.34 -3.26
CA LYS A 101 4.72 -17.08 -2.02
C LYS A 101 4.46 -15.68 -1.47
N VAL A 102 4.41 -14.66 -2.32
CA VAL A 102 4.09 -13.29 -1.92
C VAL A 102 2.69 -13.23 -1.31
N GLY A 103 1.68 -13.82 -1.94
CA GLY A 103 0.32 -13.86 -1.37
C GLY A 103 0.25 -14.58 -0.02
N GLN A 104 0.99 -15.68 0.14
CA GLN A 104 1.09 -16.38 1.44
C GLN A 104 1.76 -15.53 2.52
N LEU A 105 2.84 -14.81 2.15
CA LEU A 105 3.55 -13.91 3.06
C LEU A 105 2.68 -12.71 3.45
N GLU A 106 1.98 -12.09 2.51
CA GLU A 106 1.03 -11.00 2.78
C GLU A 106 -0.06 -11.43 3.76
N GLY A 107 -0.66 -12.61 3.54
CA GLY A 107 -1.63 -13.18 4.47
C GLY A 107 -1.05 -13.43 5.87
N THR A 108 0.19 -13.94 5.94
CA THR A 108 0.88 -14.19 7.21
C THR A 108 1.18 -12.88 7.95
N VAL A 109 1.64 -11.85 7.24
CA VAL A 109 1.91 -10.52 7.79
C VAL A 109 0.64 -9.91 8.38
N GLU A 110 -0.50 -10.02 7.69
CA GLU A 110 -1.77 -9.51 8.19
C GLU A 110 -2.23 -10.24 9.47
N ILE A 111 -2.09 -11.58 9.52
CA ILE A 111 -2.39 -12.35 10.72
C ILE A 111 -1.48 -11.94 11.89
N LEU A 112 -0.18 -11.79 11.65
CA LEU A 112 0.78 -11.40 12.68
C LEU A 112 0.51 -9.98 13.18
N ARG A 113 0.18 -9.05 12.29
CA ARG A 113 -0.20 -7.68 12.64
C ARG A 113 -1.39 -7.66 13.58
N ASN A 114 -2.46 -8.39 13.25
CA ASN A 114 -3.65 -8.49 14.09
C ASN A 114 -3.34 -9.15 15.46
N LYS A 115 -2.48 -10.18 15.49
CA LYS A 115 -2.04 -10.81 16.75
C LYS A 115 -1.24 -9.85 17.63
N ILE A 116 -0.31 -9.08 17.06
CA ILE A 116 0.51 -8.09 17.80
C ILE A 116 -0.39 -7.01 18.40
N GLN A 117 -1.33 -6.46 17.60
CA GLN A 117 -2.29 -5.47 18.08
C GLN A 117 -3.11 -6.02 19.25
N GLU A 118 -3.62 -7.25 19.12
CA GLU A 118 -4.43 -7.86 20.17
C GLU A 118 -3.62 -8.14 21.44
N GLN A 119 -2.37 -8.56 21.32
CA GLN A 119 -1.46 -8.73 22.45
C GLN A 119 -1.15 -7.39 23.15
N GLU A 120 -0.90 -6.33 22.40
CA GLU A 120 -0.68 -4.98 22.93
C GLU A 120 -1.90 -4.50 23.72
N ASP A 121 -3.11 -4.67 23.17
CA ASP A 121 -4.35 -4.28 23.83
C ASP A 121 -4.67 -5.13 25.06
N ARG A 122 -4.39 -6.44 25.03
CA ARG A 122 -4.49 -7.31 26.22
C ARG A 122 -3.54 -6.88 27.32
N GLY A 123 -2.29 -6.54 26.97
CA GLY A 123 -1.30 -6.04 27.92
C GLY A 123 -1.67 -4.70 28.56
N ARG A 124 -2.47 -3.88 27.86
CA ARG A 124 -2.96 -2.56 28.35
C ARG A 124 -4.37 -2.60 28.94
N ARG A 125 -4.99 -3.78 29.02
CA ARG A 125 -6.39 -3.91 29.42
C ARG A 125 -6.66 -3.40 30.84
N SER A 126 -5.70 -3.56 31.75
CA SER A 126 -5.74 -3.03 33.12
C SER A 126 -5.22 -1.59 33.25
N ASN A 127 -4.98 -0.89 32.14
CA ASN A 127 -4.50 0.48 32.15
C ASN A 127 -5.63 1.49 31.87
N LEU A 128 -5.49 2.68 32.44
CA LEU A 128 -6.23 3.89 32.05
C LEU A 128 -5.28 5.04 31.77
N ARG A 129 -5.71 5.92 30.87
CA ARG A 129 -5.08 7.20 30.58
C ARG A 129 -5.83 8.31 31.28
N LEU A 130 -5.12 9.08 32.09
CA LEU A 130 -5.60 10.32 32.68
C LEU A 130 -5.07 11.50 31.87
N ILE A 131 -5.96 12.36 31.39
CA ILE A 131 -5.61 13.53 30.58
C ILE A 131 -6.08 14.80 31.30
N GLY A 132 -5.22 15.82 31.31
CA GLY A 132 -5.54 17.14 31.86
C GLY A 132 -5.16 17.36 33.32
N LEU A 133 -4.54 16.38 33.99
CA LEU A 133 -4.01 16.59 35.34
C LEU A 133 -2.78 17.53 35.30
N PRO A 134 -2.81 18.70 35.98
CA PRO A 134 -1.71 19.66 35.95
C PRO A 134 -0.37 19.03 36.35
N GLU A 135 0.73 19.53 35.81
CA GLU A 135 2.05 18.96 36.13
C GLU A 135 2.45 19.23 37.59
N LYS A 136 3.20 18.29 38.18
CA LYS A 136 3.76 18.35 39.55
C LYS A 136 2.73 18.28 40.69
N THR A 137 1.45 18.01 40.39
CA THR A 137 0.43 17.81 41.43
C THR A 137 0.58 16.49 42.15
N GLU A 138 1.26 15.51 41.55
CA GLU A 138 1.36 14.15 42.09
C GLU A 138 2.39 14.02 43.21
N GLY A 139 3.28 14.99 43.36
CA GLY A 139 4.41 14.91 44.30
C GLY A 139 5.44 13.85 43.89
N SER A 140 6.06 13.19 44.87
CA SER A 140 7.13 12.20 44.64
C SER A 140 6.60 10.82 44.27
N ASP A 141 5.39 10.46 44.70
CA ASP A 141 4.79 9.15 44.43
C ASP A 141 3.42 9.28 43.77
N MET A 142 3.39 8.98 42.48
CA MET A 142 2.20 9.04 41.65
C MET A 142 1.18 7.95 41.99
N CYS A 143 1.63 6.78 42.43
CA CYS A 143 0.71 5.68 42.79
C CYS A 143 -0.07 6.09 44.03
N SER A 144 0.61 6.43 45.13
CA SER A 144 -0.05 6.89 46.36
C SER A 144 -0.95 8.10 46.13
N PHE A 145 -0.55 9.05 45.28
CA PHE A 145 -1.40 10.19 44.94
C PHE A 145 -2.72 9.75 44.31
N LEU A 146 -2.68 8.87 43.31
CA LEU A 146 -3.87 8.41 42.60
C LEU A 146 -4.75 7.51 43.49
N GLU A 147 -4.16 6.65 44.31
CA GLU A 147 -4.88 5.81 45.27
C GLU A 147 -5.64 6.64 46.31
N ASN A 148 -5.08 7.78 46.73
CA ASN A 148 -5.75 8.71 47.64
C ASN A 148 -6.75 9.65 46.94
N TRP A 149 -6.49 9.99 45.69
CA TRP A 149 -7.30 10.95 44.94
C TRP A 149 -8.57 10.33 44.35
N LEU A 150 -8.48 9.10 43.80
CA LEU A 150 -9.62 8.44 43.14
C LEU A 150 -10.83 8.26 44.09
N PRO A 151 -10.67 7.78 45.34
CA PRO A 151 -11.79 7.70 46.30
C PRO A 151 -12.37 9.07 46.66
N LYS A 152 -11.56 10.13 46.72
CA LYS A 152 -12.05 11.49 47.02
C LYS A 152 -12.90 12.06 45.89
N VAL A 153 -12.60 11.68 44.65
CA VAL A 153 -13.32 12.16 43.46
C VAL A 153 -14.61 11.40 43.21
N PHE A 154 -14.54 10.06 43.33
CA PHE A 154 -15.65 9.17 42.97
C PHE A 154 -16.48 8.72 44.18
N GLY A 155 -15.96 8.85 45.40
CA GLY A 155 -16.67 8.49 46.63
C GLY A 155 -17.23 7.07 46.56
N ASP A 156 -18.51 6.95 46.88
CA ASP A 156 -19.25 5.68 46.91
C ASP A 156 -19.45 5.03 45.53
N ASP A 157 -19.14 5.72 44.42
CA ASP A 157 -19.18 5.10 43.08
C ASP A 157 -17.99 4.14 42.86
N LEU A 158 -16.97 4.16 43.72
CA LEU A 158 -15.92 3.15 43.78
C LEU A 158 -16.30 2.07 44.79
N ALA A 159 -16.37 0.81 44.34
CA ALA A 159 -16.65 -0.33 45.21
C ALA A 159 -15.57 -0.55 46.30
N SER A 160 -14.32 -0.17 46.00
CA SER A 160 -13.18 -0.22 46.90
C SER A 160 -12.10 0.75 46.42
N THR A 161 -11.15 1.08 47.29
CA THR A 161 -9.96 1.83 46.90
C THR A 161 -9.17 1.01 45.87
N PRO A 162 -8.95 1.53 44.66
CA PRO A 162 -8.21 0.80 43.63
C PRO A 162 -6.73 0.72 43.99
N VAL A 163 -6.10 -0.44 43.77
CA VAL A 163 -4.65 -0.62 43.94
C VAL A 163 -3.94 -0.37 42.61
N ILE A 164 -2.96 0.53 42.62
CA ILE A 164 -2.24 0.96 41.43
C ILE A 164 -0.84 0.33 41.44
N GLU A 165 -0.61 -0.57 40.51
CA GLU A 165 0.68 -1.26 40.35
C GLU A 165 1.76 -0.27 39.90
N ARG A 166 1.45 0.56 38.90
CA ARG A 166 2.38 1.52 38.29
C ARG A 166 1.64 2.71 37.73
N ALA A 167 2.18 3.91 37.93
CA ALA A 167 1.71 5.13 37.28
C ALA A 167 2.87 5.99 36.80
N HIS A 168 2.76 6.55 35.61
CA HIS A 168 3.78 7.44 35.06
C HIS A 168 3.22 8.39 33.99
N ARG A 169 3.87 9.53 33.79
CA ARG A 169 3.58 10.43 32.66
C ARG A 169 4.19 9.90 31.36
N VAL A 170 3.45 10.02 30.27
CA VAL A 170 3.87 9.60 28.93
C VAL A 170 3.98 10.82 28.01
N GLY A 171 5.07 10.88 27.24
CA GLY A 171 5.35 11.95 26.29
C GLY A 171 6.49 12.88 26.72
N GLN A 172 6.92 13.73 25.79
CA GLN A 172 8.02 14.67 25.99
C GLN A 172 7.63 15.78 26.98
N VAL A 173 8.57 16.12 27.87
CA VAL A 173 8.45 17.25 28.80
C VAL A 173 8.45 18.52 27.96
N ASN A 174 7.30 19.18 27.83
CA ASN A 174 7.20 20.44 27.12
C ASN A 174 7.45 21.58 28.12
N SER A 175 8.49 22.37 27.88
CA SER A 175 8.89 23.51 28.73
C SER A 175 8.10 24.80 28.46
N GLY A 176 7.13 24.77 27.53
CA GLY A 176 6.32 25.93 27.17
C GLY A 176 5.20 26.20 28.17
N ARG A 177 5.02 27.47 28.57
CA ARG A 177 3.96 27.93 29.50
C ARG A 177 2.51 27.64 29.05
N SER A 178 2.30 27.19 27.81
CA SER A 178 0.98 26.93 27.21
C SER A 178 0.81 25.48 26.74
N SER A 179 1.70 24.55 27.10
CA SER A 179 1.53 23.15 26.71
C SER A 179 0.49 22.43 27.58
N ALA A 180 -0.40 21.66 26.94
CA ALA A 180 -1.32 20.77 27.65
C ALA A 180 -0.54 19.80 28.56
N PRO A 181 -1.02 19.52 29.79
CA PRO A 181 -0.33 18.61 30.70
C PRO A 181 -0.17 17.21 30.09
N ARG A 182 0.99 16.58 30.33
CA ARG A 182 1.26 15.24 29.79
C ARG A 182 0.27 14.20 30.35
N PRO A 183 -0.27 13.31 29.50
CA PRO A 183 -1.12 12.21 29.96
C PRO A 183 -0.38 11.31 30.95
N ILE A 184 -1.11 10.82 31.94
CA ILE A 184 -0.63 9.77 32.86
C ILE A 184 -1.21 8.44 32.39
N VAL A 185 -0.38 7.41 32.36
CA VAL A 185 -0.83 6.02 32.23
C VAL A 185 -0.73 5.38 33.61
N MET A 186 -1.85 4.91 34.11
CA MET A 186 -1.95 4.18 35.37
C MET A 186 -2.39 2.74 35.11
N LYS A 187 -1.63 1.79 35.63
CA LYS A 187 -1.90 0.35 35.58
C LYS A 187 -2.45 -0.09 36.93
N PHE A 188 -3.66 -0.62 36.91
CA PHE A 188 -4.31 -1.19 38.07
C PHE A 188 -3.83 -2.63 38.27
N LEU A 189 -3.74 -3.05 39.53
CA LEU A 189 -3.44 -4.44 39.87
C LEU A 189 -4.56 -5.37 39.37
N ASN A 190 -5.82 -4.96 39.52
CA ASN A 190 -6.99 -5.70 39.09
C ASN A 190 -7.73 -5.01 37.93
N TYR A 191 -8.15 -5.80 36.94
CA TYR A 191 -8.98 -5.31 35.83
C TYR A 191 -10.34 -4.77 36.29
N LYS A 192 -10.91 -5.34 37.36
CA LYS A 192 -12.20 -4.90 37.92
C LYS A 192 -12.12 -3.46 38.46
N ASP A 193 -11.04 -3.12 39.17
CA ASP A 193 -10.82 -1.79 39.73
C ASP A 193 -10.70 -0.74 38.63
N ARG A 194 -10.00 -1.11 37.54
CA ARG A 194 -9.92 -0.33 36.31
C ARG A 194 -11.31 -0.08 35.71
N GLU A 195 -12.13 -1.11 35.54
CA GLU A 195 -13.49 -0.96 34.99
C GLU A 195 -14.41 -0.12 35.88
N ASN A 196 -14.37 -0.34 37.19
CA ASN A 196 -15.17 0.41 38.15
C ASN A 196 -14.80 1.90 38.12
N THR A 197 -13.51 2.21 38.14
CA THR A 197 -13.01 3.59 38.02
C THR A 197 -13.48 4.25 36.72
N LEU A 198 -13.39 3.54 35.59
CA LEU A 198 -13.86 4.08 34.30
C LEU A 198 -15.38 4.28 34.27
N ARG A 199 -16.14 3.39 34.91
CA ARG A 199 -17.60 3.49 35.02
C ARG A 199 -18.00 4.70 35.87
N ALA A 200 -17.36 4.89 37.02
CA ALA A 200 -17.56 6.04 37.90
C ALA A 200 -17.26 7.36 37.15
N ALA A 201 -16.13 7.43 36.45
CA ALA A 201 -15.76 8.58 35.62
C ALA A 201 -16.80 8.92 34.53
N ARG A 202 -17.39 7.90 33.89
CA ARG A 202 -18.45 8.09 32.89
C ARG A 202 -19.77 8.55 33.51
N LYS A 203 -20.10 8.08 34.71
CA LYS A 203 -21.33 8.45 35.45
C LYS A 203 -21.30 9.92 35.87
N GLN A 204 -20.17 10.39 36.38
CA GLN A 204 -20.00 11.77 36.86
C GLN A 204 -20.00 12.81 35.72
N LYS A 205 -19.80 12.40 34.46
CA LYS A 205 -19.73 13.21 33.21
C LYS A 205 -18.59 14.25 33.16
N GLU A 206 -18.33 14.96 34.25
CA GLU A 206 -17.27 15.93 34.41
C GLU A 206 -16.49 15.66 35.69
N VAL A 207 -15.18 15.46 35.55
CA VAL A 207 -14.25 15.31 36.66
C VAL A 207 -13.29 16.50 36.64
N ARG A 208 -13.05 17.11 37.79
CA ARG A 208 -12.16 18.26 37.94
C ARG A 208 -11.10 18.01 39.00
N TYR A 209 -9.92 18.60 38.79
CA TYR A 209 -8.88 18.76 39.79
C TYR A 209 -8.61 20.26 39.95
N GLY A 210 -9.05 20.83 41.07
CA GLY A 210 -9.13 22.29 41.21
C GLY A 210 -10.02 22.88 40.10
N ASN A 211 -9.49 23.84 39.34
CA ASN A 211 -10.20 24.46 38.21
C ASN A 211 -9.99 23.75 36.86
N GLN A 212 -9.17 22.68 36.82
CA GLN A 212 -8.82 22.01 35.58
C GLN A 212 -9.71 20.77 35.34
N ARG A 213 -10.28 20.66 34.14
CA ARG A 213 -11.01 19.45 33.74
C ARG A 213 -10.05 18.30 33.48
N VAL A 214 -10.38 17.14 34.04
CA VAL A 214 -9.63 15.90 33.90
C VAL A 214 -10.51 14.85 33.23
N SER A 215 -9.92 13.98 32.42
CA SER A 215 -10.64 12.95 31.67
C SER A 215 -9.94 11.60 31.70
N PHE A 216 -10.74 10.53 31.78
CA PHE A 216 -10.28 9.15 31.87
C PHE A 216 -10.61 8.41 30.57
N PHE A 217 -9.62 7.76 29.99
CA PHE A 217 -9.79 6.96 28.77
C PHE A 217 -9.14 5.59 28.92
N PRO A 218 -9.70 4.55 28.28
CA PRO A 218 -8.98 3.29 28.07
C PRO A 218 -7.61 3.54 27.42
N ASP A 219 -6.57 2.87 27.89
CA ASP A 219 -5.29 2.83 27.19
C ASP A 219 -5.33 1.74 26.11
N LEU A 220 -5.53 2.17 24.86
CA LEU A 220 -5.61 1.29 23.69
C LEU A 220 -4.40 1.50 22.78
N SER A 221 -4.04 0.45 22.05
CA SER A 221 -3.07 0.47 20.95
C SER A 221 -3.37 1.59 19.95
N ALA A 222 -2.34 2.06 19.27
CA ALA A 222 -2.49 3.12 18.26
C ALA A 222 -3.44 2.67 17.14
N GLU A 223 -3.32 1.40 16.73
CA GLU A 223 -4.15 0.81 15.68
C GLU A 223 -5.62 0.69 16.10
N THR A 224 -5.91 0.17 17.31
CA THR A 224 -7.29 0.14 17.82
C THR A 224 -7.86 1.55 17.94
N ARG A 225 -7.09 2.52 18.44
CA ARG A 225 -7.53 3.91 18.51
C ARG A 225 -7.81 4.49 17.13
N GLN A 226 -7.00 4.17 16.12
CA GLN A 226 -7.22 4.61 14.75
C GLN A 226 -8.51 3.99 14.18
N ARG A 227 -8.73 2.67 14.35
CA ARG A 227 -9.97 2.00 13.95
C ARG A 227 -11.19 2.64 14.64
N GLN A 228 -11.11 2.96 15.93
CA GLN A 228 -12.17 3.63 16.67
C GLN A 228 -12.45 5.06 16.19
N ARG A 229 -11.42 5.80 15.74
CA ARG A 229 -11.55 7.16 15.19
C ARG A 229 -12.25 7.17 13.83
N GLN A 230 -12.16 6.10 13.05
CA GLN A 230 -12.88 6.01 11.77
C GLN A 230 -14.41 6.14 11.97
N PHE A 231 -14.94 5.78 13.14
CA PHE A 231 -16.34 5.97 13.49
C PHE A 231 -16.70 7.38 13.95
N ASP A 232 -15.76 8.32 14.13
CA ASP A 232 -16.03 9.65 14.70
C ASP A 232 -17.07 10.44 13.90
N GLY A 233 -16.99 10.41 12.57
CA GLY A 233 -17.96 11.09 11.69
C GLY A 233 -19.37 10.49 11.78
N VAL A 234 -19.49 9.17 11.92
CA VAL A 234 -20.77 8.48 12.12
C VAL A 234 -21.34 8.78 13.51
N LYS A 235 -20.51 8.73 14.56
CA LYS A 235 -20.89 9.08 15.94
C LYS A 235 -21.39 10.52 16.08
N ALA A 236 -20.79 11.46 15.35
CA ALA A 236 -21.26 12.85 15.32
C ALA A 236 -22.68 12.96 14.74
N ARG A 237 -22.97 12.21 13.66
CA ARG A 237 -24.31 12.16 13.05
C ARG A 237 -25.35 11.50 13.95
N PHE A 238 -25.03 10.37 14.59
CA PHE A 238 -25.94 9.76 15.58
C PHE A 238 -26.21 10.71 16.76
N ARG A 239 -25.19 11.43 17.24
CA ARG A 239 -25.36 12.45 18.29
C ARG A 239 -26.30 13.58 17.86
N ALA A 240 -26.19 14.05 16.62
CA ALA A 240 -27.05 15.11 16.08
C ALA A 240 -28.52 14.69 15.97
N MET A 241 -28.80 13.38 15.87
CA MET A 241 -30.16 12.82 15.86
C MET A 241 -30.63 12.33 17.24
N ASP A 242 -29.89 12.62 18.30
CA ASP A 242 -30.14 12.16 19.67
C ASP A 242 -30.26 10.63 19.82
N ILE A 243 -29.57 9.89 18.94
CA ILE A 243 -29.54 8.43 18.99
C ILE A 243 -28.41 7.99 19.92
N ARG A 244 -28.73 7.16 20.92
CA ARG A 244 -27.73 6.59 21.83
C ARG A 244 -26.79 5.65 21.07
N TYR A 245 -25.50 5.85 21.26
CA TYR A 245 -24.46 4.97 20.73
C TYR A 245 -23.35 4.70 21.75
N GLY A 246 -22.58 3.66 21.49
CA GLY A 246 -21.37 3.30 22.21
C GLY A 246 -20.39 2.61 21.28
N LEU A 247 -19.15 2.43 21.75
CA LEU A 247 -18.13 1.73 20.98
C LEU A 247 -17.60 0.59 21.84
N LEU A 248 -17.71 -0.63 21.33
CA LEU A 248 -17.15 -1.82 21.95
C LEU A 248 -15.73 -2.05 21.43
N TYR A 249 -14.91 -2.66 22.29
CA TYR A 249 -13.63 -3.18 21.88
C TYR A 249 -13.80 -4.31 20.83
N PRO A 250 -12.94 -4.38 19.81
CA PRO A 250 -11.89 -3.40 19.50
C PRO A 250 -12.44 -2.13 18.84
N ALA A 251 -13.38 -2.24 17.89
CA ALA A 251 -14.00 -1.09 17.23
C ALA A 251 -15.37 -1.45 16.63
N HIS A 252 -16.32 -1.92 17.44
CA HIS A 252 -17.69 -2.19 16.98
C HIS A 252 -18.64 -1.11 17.48
N LEU A 253 -19.30 -0.41 16.56
CA LEU A 253 -20.24 0.64 16.92
C LEU A 253 -21.57 0.02 17.33
N VAL A 254 -22.01 0.32 18.54
CA VAL A 254 -23.31 -0.10 19.05
C VAL A 254 -24.24 1.10 19.00
N VAL A 255 -25.42 0.91 18.44
CA VAL A 255 -26.45 1.96 18.31
C VAL A 255 -27.75 1.42 18.87
N THR A 256 -28.45 2.23 19.67
CA THR A 256 -29.78 1.90 20.18
C THR A 256 -30.81 2.76 19.46
N HIS A 257 -31.61 2.14 18.60
CA HIS A 257 -32.62 2.79 17.77
C HIS A 257 -33.93 2.01 17.89
N ASN A 258 -35.06 2.69 18.15
CA ASN A 258 -36.38 2.05 18.36
C ASN A 258 -36.37 0.89 19.37
N ALA A 259 -35.68 1.07 20.51
CA ALA A 259 -35.47 0.05 21.54
C ALA A 259 -34.67 -1.19 21.11
N GLU A 260 -34.18 -1.26 19.87
CA GLU A 260 -33.30 -2.32 19.39
C GLU A 260 -31.83 -1.92 19.47
N ARG A 261 -30.98 -2.89 19.80
CA ARG A 261 -29.53 -2.72 19.89
C ARG A 261 -28.85 -3.31 18.65
N LEU A 262 -28.33 -2.44 17.80
CA LEU A 262 -27.62 -2.79 16.57
C LEU A 262 -26.11 -2.70 16.78
N ILE A 263 -25.36 -3.58 16.13
CA ILE A 263 -23.90 -3.61 16.19
C ILE A 263 -23.35 -3.57 14.77
N PHE A 264 -22.50 -2.59 14.49
CA PHE A 264 -21.83 -2.41 13.20
C PHE A 264 -20.34 -2.69 13.33
N LYS A 265 -19.81 -3.55 12.47
CA LYS A 265 -18.38 -3.91 12.46
C LYS A 265 -17.57 -2.97 11.57
N SER A 266 -18.23 -2.35 10.59
CA SER A 266 -17.60 -1.42 9.66
C SER A 266 -18.28 -0.05 9.69
N VAL A 267 -17.52 0.99 9.32
CA VAL A 267 -18.06 2.34 9.16
C VAL A 267 -19.13 2.35 8.06
N LYS A 268 -18.92 1.61 6.98
CA LYS A 268 -19.84 1.50 5.84
C LYS A 268 -21.23 0.99 6.26
N GLU A 269 -21.30 -0.10 7.03
CA GLU A 269 -22.57 -0.62 7.54
C GLU A 269 -23.34 0.43 8.37
N ALA A 270 -22.62 1.17 9.21
CA ALA A 270 -23.23 2.21 10.03
C ALA A 270 -23.71 3.42 9.19
N GLU A 271 -22.98 3.77 8.12
CA GLU A 271 -23.39 4.80 7.18
C GLU A 271 -24.61 4.41 6.35
N ASP A 272 -24.65 3.16 5.88
CA ASP A 272 -25.80 2.62 5.15
C ASP A 272 -27.05 2.64 6.05
N PHE A 273 -26.89 2.34 7.34
CA PHE A 273 -27.96 2.47 8.32
C PHE A 273 -28.39 3.92 8.56
N LEU A 274 -27.44 4.86 8.66
CA LEU A 274 -27.75 6.29 8.77
C LEU A 274 -28.58 6.79 7.57
N ARG A 275 -28.21 6.39 6.36
CA ARG A 275 -28.96 6.74 5.14
C ARG A 275 -30.39 6.22 5.21
N LYS A 276 -30.57 4.96 5.63
CA LYS A 276 -31.91 4.34 5.79
C LYS A 276 -32.79 5.11 6.77
N ILE A 277 -32.26 5.53 7.91
CA ILE A 277 -33.01 6.33 8.90
C ILE A 277 -33.41 7.69 8.30
N GLN A 278 -32.52 8.34 7.56
CA GLN A 278 -32.79 9.66 6.97
C GLN A 278 -33.81 9.62 5.83
N THR A 279 -33.88 8.51 5.09
CA THR A 279 -34.86 8.32 4.01
C THR A 279 -36.23 7.87 4.48
N SER A 280 -36.35 7.36 5.71
CA SER A 280 -37.64 6.92 6.26
C SER A 280 -38.36 8.11 6.89
N PRO A 281 -39.54 8.55 6.40
CA PRO A 281 -40.24 9.69 6.97
C PRO A 281 -40.68 9.38 8.40
N ARG A 282 -40.52 10.36 9.29
CA ARG A 282 -41.07 10.36 10.66
C ARG A 282 -42.58 10.12 10.56
N ALA A 283 -43.04 8.96 11.01
CA ALA A 283 -44.47 8.67 11.13
C ALA A 283 -45.12 9.77 11.99
N SER A 284 -46.16 10.40 11.45
CA SER A 284 -46.91 11.50 12.05
C SER A 284 -47.39 11.17 13.47
N PRO A 285 -47.47 12.15 14.39
CA PRO A 285 -48.09 11.91 15.68
C PRO A 285 -49.57 11.53 15.49
N ARG A 286 -50.03 10.51 16.24
CA ARG A 286 -51.45 10.13 16.30
C ARG A 286 -52.30 11.35 16.68
N PRO A 287 -53.46 11.58 16.06
CA PRO A 287 -54.39 12.56 16.57
C PRO A 287 -54.91 12.07 17.92
N GLU A 288 -54.81 12.94 18.93
CA GLU A 288 -55.49 12.77 20.20
C GLU A 288 -57.00 12.82 19.96
N THR A 289 -57.71 11.82 20.46
CA THR A 289 -59.17 11.85 20.70
C THR A 289 -59.41 11.82 22.18
#